data_AF-A0A846HRW2-F1
#
_entry.id   AF-A0A846HRW2-F1
#
_cell.length_a   1.000
_cell.length_b   1.000
_cell.length_c   1.000
_cell.angle_alpha   90.00
_cell.angle_beta   90.00
_cell.angle_gamma   90.00
#
_symmetry.space_group_name_H-M   'P 1'
#
loop_
_entity.id
_entity.type
_entity.pdbx_description
1 polymer ?
#
loop_
_entity_poly.entity_id
_entity_poly.type
_entity_poly.pdbx_seq_one_letter_code
_entity_poly.pdbx_strand_id
1 'polypeptide(L)' 'MTTETENRLQGMRALIDALGLVEAERFVVSINRERFDYTTWRKTGLPDLSIDQIAARANQLSAKLGTNP' A
#
# COMPACT_ATOMS: atom_id res chain seq x y z
N MET A 1 11.58 -12.20 2.46
CA MET A 1 10.13 -11.93 2.33
C MET A 1 9.71 -11.20 3.58
N THR A 2 9.22 -9.97 3.45
CA THR A 2 8.75 -9.18 4.60
C THR A 2 7.56 -9.90 5.24
N THR A 3 7.57 -10.07 6.55
CA THR A 3 6.46 -10.67 7.29
C THR A 3 5.24 -9.76 7.24
N GLU A 4 4.05 -10.30 7.45
CA GLU A 4 2.86 -9.47 7.56
C GLU A 4 2.97 -8.42 8.65
N THR A 5 3.66 -8.75 9.75
CA THR A 5 3.90 -7.83 10.87
C THR A 5 4.77 -6.66 10.45
N GLU A 6 5.88 -6.92 9.76
CA GLU A 6 6.75 -5.86 9.24
C GLU A 6 6.02 -4.98 8.20
N ASN A 7 5.20 -5.58 7.35
CA ASN A 7 4.38 -4.83 6.39
C ASN A 7 3.39 -3.89 7.09
N ARG A 8 2.68 -4.39 8.11
CA ARG A 8 1.76 -3.57 8.92
C ARG A 8 2.50 -2.43 9.64
N LEU A 9 3.67 -2.68 10.22
CA LEU A 9 4.46 -1.65 10.89
C LEU A 9 4.92 -0.55 9.92
N GLN A 10 5.39 -0.93 8.73
CA GLN A 10 5.76 0.03 7.68
C GLN A 10 4.56 0.83 7.19
N GLY A 11 3.41 0.17 6.99
CA GLY A 11 2.17 0.84 6.61
C GLY A 11 1.70 1.86 7.64
N MET A 12 1.70 1.50 8.93
CA MET A 12 1.37 2.43 10.01
C MET A 12 2.31 3.62 10.07
N ARG A 13 3.61 3.39 9.87
CA ARG A 13 4.60 4.48 9.83
C ARG A 13 4.31 5.45 8.69
N ALA A 14 4.05 4.94 7.49
CA ALA A 14 3.71 5.75 6.33
C ALA A 14 2.42 6.56 6.55
N LEU A 15 1.40 5.97 7.20
CA LEU A 15 0.16 6.68 7.54
C LEU A 15 0.41 7.84 8.51
N ILE A 16 1.21 7.61 9.57
CA ILE A 16 1.55 8.65 10.55
C ILE A 16 2.37 9.77 9.89
N ASP A 17 3.35 9.42 9.05
CA ASP A 17 4.19 10.41 8.38
C ASP A 17 3.38 11.26 7.38
N ALA A 18 2.34 10.69 6.75
CA ALA A 18 1.51 11.39 5.76
C ALA A 18 0.36 12.21 6.38
N LEU A 19 -0.30 11.69 7.43
CA LEU A 19 -1.54 12.26 7.98
C LEU A 19 -1.33 12.91 9.35
N GLY A 20 -0.23 12.60 10.03
CA GLY A 20 -0.04 12.87 11.44
C GLY A 20 -0.71 11.81 12.33
N LEU A 21 -0.27 11.74 13.59
CA LEU A 21 -0.65 10.67 14.52
C LEU A 21 -2.18 10.57 14.72
N VAL A 22 -2.86 11.69 14.96
CA VAL A 22 -4.28 11.69 15.29
C VAL A 22 -5.15 11.30 14.09
N GLU A 23 -4.81 11.78 12.90
CA GLU A 23 -5.58 11.44 11.69
C GLU A 23 -5.30 10.01 11.20
N ALA A 24 -4.07 9.51 11.38
CA ALA A 24 -3.75 8.11 11.10
C ALA A 24 -4.61 7.15 11.94
N GLU A 25 -4.78 7.43 13.24
CA GLU A 25 -5.66 6.64 14.12
C GLU A 25 -7.13 6.72 13.66
N ARG A 26 -7.64 7.91 13.33
CA ARG A 26 -9.00 8.09 12.81
C ARG A 26 -9.22 7.30 11.52
N PHE A 27 -8.24 7.29 10.61
CA PHE A 27 -8.29 6.54 9.37
C PHE A 27 -8.39 5.03 9.62
N VAL A 28 -7.55 4.47 10.49
CA VAL A 28 -7.60 3.04 10.85
C VAL A 28 -8.95 2.67 11.47
N VAL A 29 -9.47 3.51 12.37
CA VAL A 29 -10.79 3.30 12.97
C VAL A 29 -11.90 3.35 11.91
N SER A 30 -11.83 4.27 10.95
CA SER A 30 -12.81 4.38 9.86
C SER A 30 -12.84 3.14 8.98
N ILE A 31 -11.67 2.63 8.56
CA ILE A 31 -11.57 1.40 7.75
C ILE A 31 -12.02 0.15 8.51
N ASN A 32 -11.83 0.12 9.83
CA ASN A 32 -12.29 -1.01 10.65
C ASN A 32 -13.79 -0.97 10.92
N ARG A 33 -14.40 0.22 10.99
CA ARG A 33 -15.84 0.41 11.24
C ARG A 33 -16.68 0.17 10.00
N GLU A 34 -16.21 0.62 8.85
CA GLU A 34 -16.91 0.50 7.58
C GLU A 34 -16.13 -0.41 6.64
N ARG A 35 -16.78 -1.36 5.97
CA ARG A 35 -16.11 -2.14 4.92
C ARG A 35 -15.65 -1.20 3.81
N PHE A 36 -14.35 -0.91 3.77
CA PHE A 36 -13.75 -0.22 2.64
C PHE A 36 -13.84 -1.11 1.39
N ASP A 37 -14.65 -0.70 0.42
CA ASP A 37 -14.76 -1.42 -0.85
C ASP A 37 -13.55 -1.12 -1.74
N TYR A 38 -12.51 -1.93 -1.57
CA TYR A 38 -11.31 -1.89 -2.39
C TYR A 38 -11.62 -2.05 -3.89
N THR A 39 -12.65 -2.82 -4.26
CA THR A 39 -13.00 -3.06 -5.68
C THR A 39 -13.53 -1.80 -6.33
N THR A 40 -14.37 -1.05 -5.60
CA THR A 40 -14.89 0.24 -6.06
C THR A 40 -13.80 1.30 -6.07
N TRP A 41 -13.02 1.43 -4.99
CA TRP A 41 -11.92 2.41 -4.92
C TRP A 41 -10.88 2.20 -6.02
N ARG A 42 -10.52 0.94 -6.32
CA ARG A 42 -9.50 0.60 -7.32
C ARG A 42 -9.78 1.17 -8.71
N LYS A 43 -11.05 1.38 -9.06
CA LYS A 43 -11.45 1.89 -10.38
C LYS A 43 -10.89 3.28 -10.68
N THR A 44 -10.65 4.09 -9.64
CA THR A 44 -10.18 5.48 -9.78
C THR A 44 -8.95 5.81 -8.91
N GLY A 45 -8.66 4.99 -7.91
CA GLY A 45 -7.58 5.24 -6.95
C GLY A 45 -6.20 4.75 -7.39
N LEU A 46 -6.12 3.89 -8.41
CA LEU A 46 -4.84 3.49 -8.98
C LEU A 46 -4.35 4.54 -9.98
N PRO A 47 -3.03 4.78 -10.07
CA PRO A 47 -2.46 5.58 -11.15
C PRO A 47 -2.88 5.00 -12.50
N ASP A 48 -3.14 5.87 -13.48
CA ASP A 48 -3.45 5.46 -14.86
C ASP A 48 -2.20 4.85 -15.50
N LEU A 49 -2.00 3.56 -15.24
CA LEU A 49 -0.92 2.75 -15.75
C LEU A 49 -1.51 1.62 -16.56
N SER A 50 -1.00 1.44 -17.78
CA SER A 50 -1.36 0.28 -18.59
C SER A 50 -0.91 -1.01 -17.89
N ILE A 51 -1.55 -2.13 -18.23
CA ILE A 51 -1.17 -3.45 -17.71
C ILE A 51 0.31 -3.73 -17.96
N ASP A 52 0.84 -3.34 -19.14
CA ASP A 52 2.25 -3.48 -19.48
C ASP A 52 3.16 -2.67 -18.55
N GLN A 53 2.76 -1.45 -18.19
CA GLN A 53 3.52 -0.61 -17.25
C GLN A 53 3.49 -1.19 -15.83
N ILE A 54 2.35 -1.74 -15.40
CA ILE A 54 2.24 -2.43 -14.11
C ILE A 54 3.13 -3.68 -14.10
N ALA A 55 3.08 -4.50 -15.16
CA ALA A 55 3.91 -5.69 -15.30
C ALA A 55 5.40 -5.35 -15.33
N ALA A 56 5.80 -4.32 -16.06
CA ALA A 56 7.18 -3.85 -16.10
C ALA A 56 7.67 -3.39 -14.72
N ARG A 57 6.85 -2.63 -13.97
CA ARG A 57 7.19 -2.21 -12.59
C ARG A 57 7.30 -3.39 -11.64
N ALA A 58 6.40 -4.37 -11.74
CA ALA A 58 6.47 -5.59 -10.94
C ALA A 58 7.75 -6.38 -11.21
N ASN A 59 8.13 -6.54 -12.49
CA ASN A 59 9.38 -7.20 -12.88
C ASN A 59 10.61 -6.45 -12.37
N GLN A 60 10.62 -5.12 -12.46
CA GLN A 60 11.70 -4.28 -11.93
C GLN A 60 11.84 -4.44 -10.41
N LEU A 61 10.71 -4.46 -9.68
CA LEU A 61 10.72 -4.67 -8.23
C LEU A 61 11.23 -6.07 -7.88
N SER A 62 10.77 -7.10 -8.58
CA SER A 62 11.23 -8.48 -8.41
C SER A 62 12.74 -8.61 -8.64
N ALA A 63 13.26 -8.01 -9.71
CA ALA A 63 14.69 -7.99 -9.99
C ALA A 63 15.48 -7.32 -8.86
N LYS A 64 15.04 -6.15 -8.38
CA LYS A 64 15.69 -5.43 -7.25
C LYS A 64 15.67 -6.21 -5.95
N LEU A 65 14.61 -6.98 -5.68
CA LEU A 65 14.50 -7.82 -4.49
C LEU A 65 15.35 -9.10 -4.60
N GLY A 66 15.54 -9.61 -5.83
CA GLY A 66 16.42 -10.75 -6.11
C GLY A 66 17.91 -10.40 -6.20
N THR A 67 18.26 -9.11 -6.34
CA THR A 67 19.65 -8.62 -6.43
C THR A 67 20.15 -7.96 -5.15
N ASN A 68 19.70 -8.42 -3.97
CA ASN A 68 20.38 -8.10 -2.72
C ASN A 68 21.36 -9.25 -2.39
N PRO A 69 22.70 -9.03 -2.39
CA PRO A 69 23.67 -10.05 -1.99
C PRO A 69 23.54 -10.45 -0.52
#